data_AF-A0A812KJL4-F1
#
_entry.id   AF-A0A812KJL4-F1
#
_cell.length_a   1.000
_cell.length_b   1.000
_cell.length_c   1.000
_cell.angle_alpha   90.00
_cell.angle_beta   90.00
_cell.angle_gamma   90.00
#
_symmetry.space_group_name_H-M   'P 1'
#
loop_
_entity.id
_entity.type
_entity.pdbx_description
1 polymer ?
#
loop_
_entity_poly.entity_id
_entity_poly.type
_entity_poly.pdbx_seq_one_letter_code
_entity_poly.pdbx_strand_id
1 'polypeptide(L)'
;MLFLAGAVALGGVALYGAQPRLFPGEKSADFKVVKPAEAPVLMQYLQKYEKELGADFLAYRNHCLRVLSFTLYFLEKAPSEGARKNLEAALAYHDIALWTDLAASYLGPSAARARKDLAGSYSDTDLNQIEDLIMNHHKVTTAADPLVDAMRKADLLDFSNSARFPVRSGMPSGNIAEANSALPLEESPSAADIKSILEAGGISYEDEMINRVIERMEGKQAHELISEGFGKFAACGGGGGGGGGGGAAPAAGGGGDAGGAAKEEKKVEEEEEEEEMDFDLFG
;
A
#
# COMPACT_ATOMS: atom_id res chain seq x y z
N MET A 1 3.90 46.93 36.17
CA MET A 1 4.88 46.02 36.79
C MET A 1 4.29 44.62 36.68
N LEU A 2 4.88 43.57 36.11
CA LEU A 2 6.23 43.25 35.63
C LEU A 2 6.01 41.99 34.74
N PHE A 3 6.25 42.01 33.43
CA PHE A 3 7.42 41.44 32.72
C PHE A 3 7.96 40.06 33.17
N LEU A 4 7.97 39.10 32.24
CA LEU A 4 9.08 38.26 31.70
C LEU A 4 8.54 36.86 31.33
N ALA A 5 8.42 36.49 30.05
CA ALA A 5 9.47 36.11 29.10
C ALA A 5 10.21 34.81 29.48
N GLY A 6 10.06 33.79 28.64
CA GLY A 6 10.75 32.50 28.75
C GLY A 6 10.50 31.64 27.51
N ALA A 7 11.08 32.05 26.38
CA ALA A 7 11.22 31.20 25.22
C ALA A 7 12.27 30.11 25.51
N VAL A 8 11.96 28.86 25.19
CA VAL A 8 12.99 27.84 24.91
C VAL A 8 12.66 27.26 23.54
N ALA A 9 13.48 27.66 22.58
CA ALA A 9 13.61 27.02 21.29
C ALA A 9 14.25 25.64 21.50
N LEU A 10 13.62 24.60 20.97
CA LEU A 10 14.26 23.31 20.71
C LEU A 10 14.14 23.04 19.22
N GLY A 11 15.30 22.84 18.62
CA GLY A 11 15.59 22.86 17.20
C GLY A 11 14.84 21.82 16.38
N GLY A 12 14.81 22.12 15.08
CA GLY A 12 14.09 21.38 14.07
C GLY A 12 14.46 19.90 13.99
N VAL A 13 13.42 19.09 13.96
CA VAL A 13 13.31 17.98 13.04
C VAL A 13 12.03 18.26 12.25
N ALA A 14 12.14 18.40 10.94
CA ALA A 14 11.00 18.49 10.04
C ALA A 14 10.27 17.14 10.02
N LEU A 15 9.50 16.87 11.06
CA LEU A 15 8.58 15.75 11.13
C LEU A 15 7.28 16.22 10.50
N TYR A 16 6.95 15.61 9.36
CA TYR A 16 5.63 15.45 8.74
C TYR A 16 4.53 16.42 9.21
N GLY A 17 4.00 17.20 8.26
CA GLY A 17 2.84 18.08 8.44
C GLY A 17 1.77 17.45 9.33
N ALA A 18 1.34 18.22 10.33
CA ALA A 18 0.48 17.84 11.44
C ALA A 18 -0.95 17.42 11.01
N GLN A 19 -1.07 16.26 10.38
CA GLN A 19 -2.32 15.55 10.15
C GLN A 19 -2.09 14.09 10.56
N PRO A 20 -2.74 13.59 11.63
CA PRO A 20 -2.35 12.31 12.16
C PRO A 20 -2.90 11.20 11.26
N ARG A 21 -2.05 10.20 10.97
CA ARG A 21 -2.26 9.12 9.97
C ARG A 21 -3.57 8.31 10.10
N LEU A 22 -4.36 8.51 11.15
CA LEU A 22 -5.54 7.70 11.51
C LEU A 22 -6.86 8.47 11.69
N PHE A 23 -6.91 9.80 11.54
CA PHE A 23 -8.13 10.52 11.96
C PHE A 23 -9.30 10.25 11.01
N PRO A 24 -10.45 9.77 11.52
CA PRO A 24 -11.70 9.81 10.77
C PRO A 24 -12.09 11.28 10.56
N GLY A 25 -12.62 11.59 9.38
CA GLY A 25 -13.05 12.93 9.02
C GLY A 25 -14.22 12.87 8.06
N GLU A 26 -15.11 13.85 8.16
CA GLU A 26 -16.20 14.03 7.20
C GLU A 26 -15.64 14.26 5.80
N LYS A 27 -16.50 14.08 4.80
CA LYS A 27 -16.16 14.40 3.41
C LYS A 27 -15.81 15.88 3.32
N SER A 28 -14.66 16.20 2.71
CA SER A 28 -14.28 17.57 2.40
C SER A 28 -15.17 18.14 1.30
N ALA A 29 -15.56 19.41 1.41
CA ALA A 29 -16.45 20.06 0.45
C ALA A 29 -15.84 20.20 -0.97
N ASP A 30 -14.52 20.25 -1.04
CA ASP A 30 -13.70 20.37 -2.24
C ASP A 30 -13.35 19.01 -2.88
N PHE A 31 -13.56 17.89 -2.16
CA PHE A 31 -13.33 16.56 -2.70
C PHE A 31 -14.38 16.19 -3.75
N LYS A 32 -13.90 15.70 -4.90
CA LYS A 32 -14.73 15.26 -6.02
C LYS A 32 -14.19 13.95 -6.56
N VAL A 33 -15.07 12.95 -6.65
CA VAL A 33 -14.77 11.71 -7.36
C VAL A 33 -14.81 11.98 -8.86
N VAL A 34 -13.71 11.67 -9.54
CA VAL A 34 -13.59 11.78 -11.00
C VAL A 34 -14.34 10.63 -11.65
N LYS A 35 -15.27 10.96 -12.53
CA LYS A 35 -16.05 9.99 -13.31
C LYS A 35 -15.36 9.68 -14.64
N PRO A 36 -15.69 8.55 -15.29
CA PRO A 36 -15.12 8.20 -16.60
C PRO A 36 -15.22 9.31 -17.65
N ALA A 37 -16.35 10.01 -17.71
CA ALA A 37 -16.57 11.12 -18.65
C ALA A 37 -15.68 12.35 -18.39
N GLU A 38 -15.11 12.46 -17.18
CA GLU A 38 -14.25 13.57 -16.75
C GLU A 38 -12.75 13.22 -16.86
N ALA A 39 -12.42 11.99 -17.26
CA ALA A 39 -11.05 11.52 -17.47
C ALA A 39 -10.88 10.90 -18.88
N PRO A 40 -11.12 11.67 -19.96
CA PRO A 40 -11.18 11.13 -21.31
C PRO A 40 -9.84 10.53 -21.78
N VAL A 41 -8.70 11.04 -21.30
CA VAL A 41 -7.38 10.52 -21.70
C VAL A 41 -7.12 9.18 -21.03
N LEU A 42 -7.45 9.08 -19.74
CA LEU A 42 -7.36 7.82 -19.00
C LEU A 42 -8.22 6.75 -19.66
N MET A 43 -9.49 7.09 -19.94
CA MET A 43 -10.42 6.17 -20.57
C MET A 43 -9.98 5.75 -21.97
N GLN A 44 -9.48 6.69 -22.79
CA GLN A 44 -8.98 6.40 -24.13
C GLN A 44 -7.84 5.37 -24.10
N TYR A 45 -6.87 5.53 -23.20
CA TYR A 45 -5.71 4.63 -23.15
C TYR A 45 -6.03 3.31 -22.46
N LEU A 46 -6.84 3.29 -21.40
CA LEU A 46 -7.34 2.04 -20.81
C LEU A 46 -8.09 1.19 -21.84
N GLN A 47 -8.95 1.80 -22.65
CA GLN A 47 -9.75 1.07 -23.65
C GLN A 47 -8.88 0.29 -24.66
N LYS A 48 -7.67 0.77 -24.96
CA LYS A 48 -6.73 0.06 -25.86
C LYS A 48 -6.35 -1.32 -25.34
N TYR A 49 -6.40 -1.50 -24.02
CA TYR A 49 -5.99 -2.70 -23.31
C TYR A 49 -7.18 -3.50 -22.74
N GLU A 50 -8.40 -3.21 -23.17
CA GLU A 50 -9.61 -3.91 -22.70
C GLU A 50 -9.51 -5.43 -22.87
N LYS A 51 -8.89 -5.88 -23.96
CA LYS A 51 -8.72 -7.30 -24.24
C LYS A 51 -7.73 -7.97 -23.27
N GLU A 52 -6.61 -7.33 -23.00
CA GLU A 52 -5.57 -7.83 -22.10
C GLU A 52 -6.00 -7.78 -20.64
N LEU A 53 -6.73 -6.73 -20.26
CA LEU A 53 -7.29 -6.58 -18.91
C LEU A 53 -8.44 -7.56 -18.66
N GLY A 54 -9.27 -7.85 -19.67
CA GLY A 54 -10.33 -8.85 -19.58
C GLY A 54 -11.30 -8.57 -18.42
N ALA A 55 -11.45 -9.54 -17.51
CA ALA A 55 -12.31 -9.42 -16.34
C ALA A 55 -11.86 -8.32 -15.37
N ASP A 56 -10.56 -8.00 -15.33
CA ASP A 56 -9.99 -7.00 -14.43
C ASP A 56 -10.17 -5.57 -14.93
N PHE A 57 -10.66 -5.37 -16.16
CA PHE A 57 -10.81 -4.03 -16.75
C PHE A 57 -11.59 -3.08 -15.84
N LEU A 58 -12.71 -3.56 -15.26
CA LEU A 58 -13.54 -2.74 -14.39
C LEU A 58 -12.83 -2.39 -13.08
N ALA A 59 -12.16 -3.38 -12.46
CA ALA A 59 -11.38 -3.20 -11.23
C ALA A 59 -10.26 -2.18 -11.45
N TYR A 60 -9.46 -2.37 -12.50
CA TYR A 60 -8.32 -1.53 -12.82
C TYR A 60 -8.76 -0.11 -13.18
N ARG A 61 -9.82 0.04 -13.99
CA ARG A 61 -10.42 1.36 -14.29
C ARG A 61 -10.85 2.08 -13.01
N ASN A 62 -11.54 1.38 -12.10
CA ASN A 62 -12.00 1.99 -10.84
C ASN A 62 -10.82 2.41 -9.96
N HIS A 63 -9.78 1.57 -9.86
CA HIS A 63 -8.52 1.90 -9.19
C HIS A 63 -7.90 3.18 -9.77
N CYS A 64 -7.65 3.23 -11.08
CA CYS A 64 -7.07 4.42 -11.72
C CYS A 64 -7.88 5.70 -11.47
N LEU A 65 -9.23 5.61 -11.47
CA LEU A 65 -10.10 6.77 -11.21
C LEU A 65 -10.11 7.19 -9.73
N ARG A 66 -10.01 6.25 -8.79
CA ARG A 66 -9.84 6.58 -7.37
C ARG A 66 -8.49 7.25 -7.14
N VAL A 67 -7.40 6.69 -7.68
CA VAL A 67 -6.06 7.30 -7.60
C VAL A 67 -6.06 8.69 -8.23
N LEU A 68 -6.71 8.88 -9.38
CA LEU A 68 -6.87 10.22 -9.99
C LEU A 68 -7.60 11.18 -9.06
N SER A 69 -8.72 10.76 -8.48
CA SER A 69 -9.53 11.58 -7.56
C SER A 69 -8.72 12.02 -6.34
N PHE A 70 -7.98 11.08 -5.73
CA PHE A 70 -7.14 11.36 -4.57
C PHE A 70 -5.92 12.21 -4.92
N THR A 71 -5.30 11.99 -6.09
CA THR A 71 -4.17 12.79 -6.57
C THR A 71 -4.56 14.26 -6.68
N LEU A 72 -5.73 14.53 -7.27
CA LEU A 72 -6.21 15.91 -7.44
C LEU A 72 -6.53 16.59 -6.12
N TYR A 73 -6.94 15.82 -5.10
CA TYR A 73 -7.15 16.34 -3.75
C TYR A 73 -5.83 16.61 -3.01
N PHE A 74 -4.82 15.76 -3.19
CA PHE A 74 -3.50 15.97 -2.58
C PHE A 74 -2.74 17.16 -3.18
N LEU A 75 -3.13 17.63 -4.37
CA LEU A 75 -2.56 18.82 -4.97
C LEU A 75 -3.18 20.09 -4.37
N GLU A 76 -2.34 21.00 -3.86
CA GLU A 76 -2.78 22.31 -3.37
C GLU A 76 -3.43 23.17 -4.46
N LYS A 77 -3.03 22.96 -5.72
CA LYS A 77 -3.54 23.66 -6.90
C LYS A 77 -3.82 22.66 -8.00
N ALA A 78 -4.93 22.87 -8.72
CA ALA A 78 -5.25 22.10 -9.90
C ALA A 78 -4.07 22.08 -10.89
N PRO A 79 -3.71 20.90 -11.42
CA PRO A 79 -2.62 20.78 -12.40
C PRO A 79 -3.00 21.54 -13.69
N SER A 80 -1.98 21.94 -14.46
CA SER A 80 -2.22 22.45 -15.82
C SER A 80 -2.91 21.39 -16.69
N GLU A 81 -3.54 21.80 -17.79
CA GLU A 81 -4.18 20.86 -18.71
C GLU A 81 -3.18 19.79 -19.22
N GLY A 82 -1.95 20.20 -19.53
CA GLY A 82 -0.88 19.27 -19.94
C GLY A 82 -0.51 18.28 -18.83
N ALA A 83 -0.26 18.78 -17.61
CA ALA A 83 0.04 17.93 -16.46
C ALA A 83 -1.12 16.96 -16.12
N ARG A 84 -2.36 17.41 -16.30
CA ARG A 84 -3.54 16.57 -16.14
C ARG A 84 -3.59 15.45 -17.18
N LYS A 85 -3.29 15.76 -18.46
CA LYS A 85 -3.21 14.76 -19.53
C LYS A 85 -2.09 13.76 -19.28
N ASN A 86 -0.95 14.21 -18.75
CA ASN A 86 0.19 13.35 -18.40
C ASN A 86 -0.18 12.41 -17.25
N LEU A 87 -0.84 12.92 -16.19
CA LEU A 87 -1.33 12.09 -15.08
C LEU A 87 -2.32 11.02 -15.54
N GLU A 88 -3.32 11.41 -16.35
CA GLU A 88 -4.30 10.46 -16.88
C GLU A 88 -3.67 9.39 -17.77
N ALA A 89 -2.70 9.77 -18.61
CA ALA A 89 -1.93 8.82 -19.40
C ALA A 89 -1.14 7.88 -18.48
N ALA A 90 -0.34 8.40 -17.54
CA ALA A 90 0.45 7.59 -16.62
C ALA A 90 -0.41 6.57 -15.85
N LEU A 91 -1.59 6.97 -15.36
CA LEU A 91 -2.51 6.08 -14.67
C LEU A 91 -3.03 4.94 -15.55
N ALA A 92 -3.20 5.14 -16.85
CA ALA A 92 -3.61 4.07 -17.75
C ALA A 92 -2.54 2.99 -17.94
N TYR A 93 -1.26 3.34 -17.73
CA TYR A 93 -0.14 2.44 -17.99
C TYR A 93 0.59 1.95 -16.74
N HIS A 94 0.46 2.59 -15.57
CA HIS A 94 1.39 2.38 -14.44
C HIS A 94 1.55 0.90 -14.01
N ASP A 95 0.47 0.14 -14.05
CA ASP A 95 0.43 -1.30 -13.72
C ASP A 95 0.20 -2.19 -14.95
N ILE A 96 0.07 -1.63 -16.16
CA ILE A 96 -0.45 -2.37 -17.31
C ILE A 96 0.42 -3.58 -17.71
N ALA A 97 1.71 -3.56 -17.38
CA ALA A 97 2.61 -4.66 -17.62
C ALA A 97 2.33 -5.90 -16.75
N LEU A 98 1.52 -5.78 -15.68
CA LEU A 98 0.99 -6.95 -14.97
C LEU A 98 0.16 -7.85 -15.90
N TRP A 99 -0.65 -7.26 -16.79
CA TRP A 99 -1.49 -8.01 -17.73
C TRP A 99 -0.83 -8.25 -19.08
N THR A 100 0.00 -7.31 -19.54
CA THR A 100 0.55 -7.35 -20.90
C THR A 100 1.88 -8.10 -21.01
N ASP A 101 2.69 -8.08 -19.96
CA ASP A 101 4.03 -8.67 -19.92
C ASP A 101 4.14 -9.81 -18.90
N LEU A 102 3.12 -9.99 -18.04
CA LEU A 102 3.05 -11.00 -16.98
C LEU A 102 4.30 -11.01 -16.08
N ALA A 103 4.91 -9.83 -15.91
CA ALA A 103 6.18 -9.66 -15.21
C ALA A 103 5.98 -9.15 -13.80
N ALA A 104 6.60 -9.77 -12.80
CA ALA A 104 6.58 -9.27 -11.42
C ALA A 104 7.28 -7.90 -11.29
N SER A 105 8.31 -7.63 -12.10
CA SER A 105 8.98 -6.33 -12.19
C SER A 105 8.36 -5.47 -13.29
N TYR A 106 7.10 -5.11 -13.13
CA TYR A 106 6.28 -4.48 -14.18
C TYR A 106 6.52 -2.98 -14.39
N LEU A 107 7.10 -2.24 -13.44
CA LEU A 107 7.25 -0.77 -13.52
C LEU A 107 8.00 -0.31 -14.79
N GLY A 108 9.18 -0.89 -15.04
CA GLY A 108 9.99 -0.59 -16.22
C GLY A 108 9.27 -0.93 -17.54
N PRO A 109 8.73 -2.15 -17.69
CA PRO A 109 7.88 -2.51 -18.82
C PRO A 109 6.67 -1.60 -19.04
N SER A 110 5.94 -1.24 -17.97
CA SER A 110 4.82 -0.29 -18.01
C SER A 110 5.25 1.08 -18.56
N ALA A 111 6.37 1.62 -18.07
CA ALA A 111 6.92 2.90 -18.53
C ALA A 111 7.37 2.83 -20.00
N ALA A 112 8.09 1.76 -20.38
CA ALA A 112 8.55 1.57 -21.75
C ALA A 112 7.38 1.46 -22.74
N ARG A 113 6.30 0.77 -22.34
CA ARG A 113 5.07 0.64 -23.11
C ARG A 113 4.35 1.98 -23.25
N ALA A 114 4.21 2.74 -22.16
CA ALA A 114 3.67 4.09 -22.20
C ALA A 114 4.45 4.97 -23.20
N ARG A 115 5.78 5.01 -23.10
CA ARG A 115 6.61 5.79 -24.03
C ARG A 115 6.42 5.36 -25.48
N LYS A 116 6.36 4.06 -25.75
CA LYS A 116 6.15 3.53 -27.10
C LYS A 116 4.79 3.94 -27.67
N ASP A 117 3.73 3.77 -26.91
CA ASP A 117 2.35 3.99 -27.38
C ASP A 117 1.97 5.47 -27.48
N LEU A 118 2.63 6.31 -26.70
CA LEU A 118 2.39 7.75 -26.63
C LEU A 118 3.35 8.54 -27.53
N ALA A 119 4.35 7.88 -28.13
CA ALA A 119 5.31 8.48 -29.05
C ALA A 119 4.58 9.20 -30.20
N GLY A 120 4.94 10.47 -30.43
CA GLY A 120 4.36 11.32 -31.47
C GLY A 120 3.08 12.06 -31.08
N SER A 121 2.44 11.72 -29.96
CA SER A 121 1.29 12.48 -29.40
C SER A 121 1.70 13.38 -28.23
N TYR A 122 2.83 13.08 -27.59
CA TYR A 122 3.38 13.81 -26.46
C TYR A 122 4.79 14.31 -26.77
N SER A 123 5.18 15.42 -26.14
CA SER A 123 6.56 15.90 -26.19
C SER A 123 7.47 15.01 -25.35
N ASP A 124 8.78 15.02 -25.60
CA ASP A 124 9.74 14.26 -24.79
C ASP A 124 9.70 14.66 -23.30
N THR A 125 9.46 15.93 -23.02
CA THR A 125 9.26 16.43 -21.65
C THR A 125 8.05 15.80 -20.98
N ASP A 126 6.93 15.71 -21.70
CA ASP A 126 5.72 15.08 -21.17
C ASP A 126 5.90 13.57 -20.99
N LEU A 127 6.56 12.91 -21.95
CA LEU A 127 6.89 11.48 -21.85
C LEU A 127 7.78 11.20 -20.64
N ASN A 128 8.79 12.04 -20.38
CA ASN A 128 9.62 11.92 -19.18
C ASN A 128 8.80 12.07 -17.89
N GLN A 129 7.87 13.02 -17.84
CA GLN A 129 7.00 13.18 -16.66
C GLN A 129 6.06 11.97 -16.47
N ILE A 130 5.51 11.42 -17.56
CA ILE A 130 4.67 10.21 -17.53
C ILE A 130 5.46 9.02 -17.01
N GLU A 131 6.71 8.85 -17.47
CA GLU A 131 7.59 7.80 -16.95
C GLU A 131 7.96 8.03 -15.50
N ASP A 132 8.21 9.27 -15.06
CA ASP A 132 8.48 9.57 -13.66
C ASP A 132 7.28 9.23 -12.77
N LEU A 133 6.06 9.52 -13.23
CA LEU A 133 4.83 9.12 -12.55
C LEU A 133 4.76 7.59 -12.39
N ILE A 134 5.01 6.84 -13.47
CA ILE A 134 4.98 5.37 -13.47
C ILE A 134 6.14 4.77 -12.67
N MET A 135 7.35 5.30 -12.75
CA MET A 135 8.51 4.69 -12.09
C MET A 135 8.56 4.97 -10.59
N ASN A 136 7.85 5.99 -10.12
CA ASN A 136 7.92 6.44 -8.73
C ASN A 136 6.62 6.24 -7.92
N HIS A 137 5.52 5.76 -8.50
CA HIS A 137 4.24 5.64 -7.76
C HIS A 137 4.30 4.69 -6.54
N HIS A 138 5.16 3.67 -6.55
CA HIS A 138 5.40 2.79 -5.39
C HIS A 138 6.36 3.34 -4.33
N LYS A 139 7.02 4.49 -4.57
CA LYS A 139 8.01 5.00 -3.61
C LYS A 139 7.35 5.23 -2.26
N VAL A 140 8.00 4.75 -1.20
CA VAL A 140 7.54 5.01 0.16
C VAL A 140 7.92 6.44 0.62
N THR A 141 9.03 6.95 0.09
CA THR A 141 9.55 8.30 0.36
C THR A 141 8.94 9.35 -0.56
N THR A 142 8.96 10.61 -0.11
CA THR A 142 8.52 11.77 -0.90
C THR A 142 9.24 11.88 -2.24
N ALA A 143 8.50 12.21 -3.30
CA ALA A 143 9.07 12.57 -4.60
C ALA A 143 9.24 14.10 -4.72
N ALA A 144 10.21 14.54 -5.53
CA ALA A 144 10.50 15.97 -5.68
C ALA A 144 9.43 16.72 -6.48
N ASP A 145 8.88 16.09 -7.53
CA ASP A 145 7.79 16.66 -8.31
C ASP A 145 6.46 16.53 -7.55
N PRO A 146 5.70 17.63 -7.34
CA PRO A 146 4.45 17.59 -6.58
C PRO A 146 3.37 16.69 -7.17
N LEU A 147 3.29 16.57 -8.50
CA LEU A 147 2.33 15.70 -9.18
C LEU A 147 2.69 14.24 -8.95
N VAL A 148 3.98 13.90 -9.07
CA VAL A 148 4.49 12.56 -8.78
C VAL A 148 4.28 12.18 -7.31
N ASP A 149 4.56 13.09 -6.37
CA ASP A 149 4.35 12.81 -4.95
C ASP A 149 2.86 12.66 -4.59
N ALA A 150 1.99 13.45 -5.22
CA ALA A 150 0.55 13.34 -5.03
C ALA A 150 0.00 12.00 -5.58
N MET A 151 0.42 11.59 -6.78
CA MET A 151 0.02 10.31 -7.37
C MET A 151 0.51 9.14 -6.53
N ARG A 152 1.78 9.15 -6.11
CA ARG A 152 2.38 8.15 -5.21
C ARG A 152 1.61 8.00 -3.89
N LYS A 153 1.20 9.12 -3.27
CA LYS A 153 0.36 9.10 -2.05
C LYS A 153 -1.02 8.53 -2.31
N ALA A 154 -1.63 8.91 -3.43
CA ALA A 154 -2.96 8.46 -3.84
C ALA A 154 -2.99 6.96 -4.13
N ASP A 155 -1.97 6.46 -4.82
CA ASP A 155 -1.80 5.05 -5.14
C ASP A 155 -1.62 4.20 -3.88
N LEU A 156 -0.66 4.58 -3.02
CA LEU A 156 -0.46 3.91 -1.74
C LEU A 156 -1.73 3.94 -0.88
N LEU A 157 -2.49 5.04 -0.90
CA LEU A 157 -3.77 5.12 -0.21
C LEU A 157 -4.77 4.11 -0.76
N ASP A 158 -4.96 4.06 -2.08
CA ASP A 158 -5.94 3.18 -2.71
C ASP A 158 -5.59 1.71 -2.51
N PHE A 159 -4.32 1.36 -2.73
CA PHE A 159 -3.78 0.02 -2.49
C PHE A 159 -3.97 -0.39 -1.02
N SER A 160 -3.55 0.47 -0.08
CA SER A 160 -3.60 0.15 1.36
C SER A 160 -5.03 0.10 1.92
N ASN A 161 -5.94 0.91 1.36
CA ASN A 161 -7.36 0.84 1.67
C ASN A 161 -7.98 -0.47 1.15
N SER A 162 -7.61 -0.88 -0.06
CA SER A 162 -7.99 -2.18 -0.63
C SER A 162 -7.42 -3.35 0.19
N ALA A 163 -6.17 -3.20 0.66
CA ALA A 163 -5.49 -4.14 1.54
C ALA A 163 -5.97 -4.08 3.01
N ARG A 164 -7.01 -3.30 3.33
CA ARG A 164 -7.57 -3.11 4.69
C ARG A 164 -6.54 -2.69 5.75
N PHE A 165 -5.46 -2.04 5.33
CA PHE A 165 -4.45 -1.42 6.21
C PHE A 165 -4.29 0.06 5.82
N PRO A 166 -5.26 0.94 6.13
CA PRO A 166 -5.37 2.23 5.46
C PRO A 166 -4.22 3.18 5.79
N VAL A 167 -3.42 3.53 4.78
CA VAL A 167 -2.43 4.62 4.82
C VAL A 167 -3.05 5.86 4.20
N ARG A 168 -3.61 6.74 5.03
CA ARG A 168 -4.42 7.87 4.53
C ARG A 168 -3.60 9.08 4.07
N SER A 169 -2.37 9.24 4.53
CA SER A 169 -1.53 10.40 4.17
C SER A 169 -2.22 11.77 4.33
N GLY A 170 -3.15 11.91 5.29
CA GLY A 170 -3.95 13.11 5.52
C GLY A 170 -5.32 13.14 4.82
N MET A 171 -5.67 12.14 4.01
CA MET A 171 -6.98 12.02 3.37
C MET A 171 -8.09 11.75 4.40
N PRO A 172 -9.17 12.56 4.43
CA PRO A 172 -10.34 12.30 5.26
C PRO A 172 -11.06 11.00 4.87
N SER A 173 -11.50 10.22 5.86
CA SER A 173 -12.20 8.95 5.62
C SER A 173 -13.50 9.11 4.83
N GLY A 174 -14.18 10.26 4.94
CA GLY A 174 -15.38 10.56 4.15
C GLY A 174 -15.11 10.67 2.65
N ASN A 175 -13.92 11.17 2.26
CA ASN A 175 -13.52 11.23 0.85
C ASN A 175 -13.27 9.81 0.31
N ILE A 176 -12.60 8.97 1.11
CA ILE A 176 -12.34 7.56 0.76
C ILE A 176 -13.67 6.79 0.64
N ALA A 177 -14.60 6.99 1.58
CA ALA A 177 -15.91 6.34 1.55
C ALA A 177 -16.73 6.77 0.33
N GLU A 178 -16.72 8.06 -0.03
CA GLU A 178 -17.40 8.54 -1.24
C GLU A 178 -16.77 7.95 -2.51
N ALA A 179 -15.43 7.92 -2.60
CA ALA A 179 -14.72 7.33 -3.72
C ALA A 179 -15.05 5.84 -3.88
N ASN A 180 -15.03 5.06 -2.80
CA ASN A 180 -15.35 3.62 -2.85
C ASN A 180 -16.84 3.36 -3.16
N SER A 181 -17.73 4.23 -2.70
CA SER A 181 -19.16 4.14 -3.02
C SER A 181 -19.42 4.41 -4.51
N ALA A 182 -18.74 5.41 -5.08
CA ALA A 182 -18.88 5.77 -6.48
C ALA A 182 -18.10 4.87 -7.45
N LEU A 183 -16.97 4.31 -6.99
CA LEU A 183 -16.04 3.47 -7.75
C LEU A 183 -15.69 2.24 -6.89
N PRO A 184 -16.57 1.22 -6.85
CA PRO A 184 -16.39 0.05 -6.00
C PRO A 184 -15.05 -0.66 -6.21
N LEU A 185 -14.53 -1.19 -5.12
CA LEU A 185 -13.53 -2.26 -5.15
C LEU A 185 -14.26 -3.52 -5.64
N GLU A 186 -13.75 -4.20 -6.67
CA GLU A 186 -14.33 -5.50 -7.02
C GLU A 186 -14.20 -6.45 -5.83
N GLU A 187 -15.26 -7.23 -5.59
CA GLU A 187 -15.36 -8.06 -4.40
C GLU A 187 -14.33 -9.19 -4.40
N SER A 188 -14.03 -9.68 -3.20
CA SER A 188 -13.13 -10.79 -2.89
C SER A 188 -13.23 -11.93 -3.93
N PRO A 189 -12.12 -12.59 -4.28
CA PRO A 189 -12.12 -13.67 -5.27
C PRO A 189 -13.24 -14.66 -4.98
N SER A 190 -14.06 -14.92 -6.00
CA SER A 190 -15.20 -15.80 -5.86
C SER A 190 -14.75 -17.25 -5.67
N ALA A 191 -15.67 -18.11 -5.24
CA ALA A 191 -15.40 -19.55 -5.19
C ALA A 191 -14.96 -20.12 -6.54
N ALA A 192 -15.44 -19.54 -7.65
CA ALA A 192 -15.05 -19.98 -8.99
C ALA A 192 -13.59 -19.61 -9.30
N ASP A 193 -13.13 -18.42 -8.86
CA ASP A 193 -11.77 -17.95 -9.11
C ASP A 193 -10.76 -18.82 -8.35
N ILE A 194 -11.04 -19.11 -7.07
CA ILE A 194 -10.22 -19.99 -6.24
C ILE A 194 -10.13 -21.40 -6.85
N LYS A 195 -11.27 -21.95 -7.31
CA LYS A 195 -11.32 -23.26 -7.95
C LYS A 195 -10.48 -23.30 -9.21
N SER A 196 -10.65 -22.33 -10.11
CA SER A 196 -9.92 -22.29 -11.37
C SER A 196 -8.40 -22.21 -11.17
N ILE A 197 -7.92 -21.48 -10.17
CA ILE A 197 -6.50 -21.43 -9.79
C ILE A 197 -6.00 -22.79 -9.29
N LEU A 198 -6.78 -23.45 -8.41
CA LEU A 198 -6.41 -24.76 -7.87
C LEU A 198 -6.40 -25.84 -8.97
N GLU A 199 -7.35 -25.82 -9.91
CA GLU A 199 -7.34 -26.70 -11.09
C GLU A 199 -6.15 -26.43 -12.01
N ALA A 200 -5.84 -25.16 -12.28
CA ALA A 200 -4.68 -24.77 -13.08
C ALA A 200 -3.36 -25.22 -12.43
N GLY A 201 -3.29 -25.24 -11.10
CA GLY A 201 -2.18 -25.78 -10.33
C GLY A 201 -2.16 -27.31 -10.20
N GLY A 202 -3.17 -28.03 -10.73
CA GLY A 202 -3.32 -29.48 -10.59
C GLY A 202 -3.63 -29.95 -9.16
N ILE A 203 -4.15 -29.06 -8.32
CA ILE A 203 -4.46 -29.33 -6.91
C ILE A 203 -5.93 -29.74 -6.80
N SER A 204 -6.19 -30.96 -6.30
CA SER A 204 -7.54 -31.39 -5.95
C SER A 204 -8.08 -30.59 -4.76
N TYR A 205 -9.34 -30.16 -4.82
CA TYR A 205 -10.00 -29.43 -3.75
C TYR A 205 -11.37 -30.02 -3.40
N GLU A 206 -11.83 -29.69 -2.20
CA GLU A 206 -13.19 -30.00 -1.74
C GLU A 206 -14.02 -28.72 -1.70
N ASP A 207 -15.17 -28.71 -2.37
CA ASP A 207 -16.05 -27.54 -2.48
C ASP A 207 -16.46 -26.97 -1.11
N GLU A 208 -16.67 -27.84 -0.12
CA GLU A 208 -17.01 -27.43 1.25
C GLU A 208 -15.86 -26.68 1.93
N MET A 209 -14.61 -27.06 1.67
CA MET A 209 -13.44 -26.39 2.24
C MET A 209 -13.21 -25.02 1.59
N ILE A 210 -13.44 -24.89 0.28
CA ILE A 210 -13.37 -23.60 -0.41
C ILE A 210 -14.44 -22.65 0.13
N ASN A 211 -15.68 -23.11 0.28
CA ASN A 211 -16.75 -22.28 0.82
C ASN A 211 -16.45 -21.83 2.26
N ARG A 212 -15.87 -22.69 3.10
CA ARG A 212 -15.42 -22.32 4.46
C ARG A 212 -14.27 -21.32 4.46
N VAL A 213 -13.35 -21.41 3.50
CA VAL A 213 -12.25 -20.45 3.35
C VAL A 213 -12.82 -19.09 2.95
N ILE A 214 -13.76 -19.05 2.01
CA ILE A 214 -14.43 -17.82 1.57
C ILE A 214 -15.20 -17.19 2.73
N GLU A 215 -16.00 -17.96 3.48
CA GLU A 215 -16.72 -17.46 4.65
C GLU A 215 -15.77 -16.92 5.74
N ARG A 216 -14.59 -17.54 5.92
CA ARG A 216 -13.58 -17.06 6.88
C ARG A 216 -12.80 -15.86 6.38
N MET A 217 -12.60 -15.74 5.07
CA MET A 217 -11.93 -14.61 4.43
C MET A 217 -12.90 -13.43 4.20
N GLU A 218 -14.20 -13.68 4.22
CA GLU A 218 -15.23 -12.65 4.16
C GLU A 218 -15.06 -11.72 5.36
N GLY A 219 -14.73 -10.46 5.07
CA GLY A 219 -14.47 -9.46 6.11
C GLY A 219 -13.11 -9.56 6.82
N LYS A 220 -12.20 -10.50 6.47
CA LYS A 220 -10.85 -10.64 7.11
C LYS A 220 -9.69 -10.73 6.11
N GLN A 221 -8.50 -10.24 6.49
CA GLN A 221 -7.26 -10.40 5.69
C GLN A 221 -6.45 -11.64 6.09
N ALA A 222 -5.54 -12.08 5.19
CA ALA A 222 -4.64 -13.20 5.45
C ALA A 222 -3.82 -13.04 6.75
N HIS A 223 -3.34 -11.83 7.08
CA HIS A 223 -2.59 -11.58 8.31
C HIS A 223 -3.45 -11.62 9.58
N GLU A 224 -4.74 -11.24 9.50
CA GLU A 224 -5.71 -11.38 10.59
C GLU A 224 -6.12 -12.84 10.79
N LEU A 225 -6.24 -13.59 9.69
CA LEU A 225 -6.44 -15.03 9.73
C LEU A 225 -5.23 -15.77 10.28
N ILE A 226 -4.02 -15.30 9.98
CA ILE A 226 -2.78 -15.84 10.57
C ILE A 226 -2.73 -15.53 12.06
N SER A 227 -3.10 -14.33 12.50
CA SER A 227 -3.09 -13.98 13.94
C SER A 227 -4.18 -14.70 14.74
N GLU A 228 -5.42 -14.76 14.23
CA GLU A 228 -6.52 -15.55 14.81
C GLU A 228 -6.24 -17.05 14.73
N GLY A 229 -5.62 -17.49 13.64
CA GLY A 229 -5.21 -18.87 13.38
C GLY A 229 -4.11 -19.32 14.33
N PHE A 230 -3.09 -18.48 14.59
CA PHE A 230 -2.03 -18.75 15.57
C PHE A 230 -2.60 -18.89 16.98
N GLY A 231 -3.57 -18.06 17.37
CA GLY A 231 -4.27 -18.19 18.65
C GLY A 231 -5.02 -19.51 18.79
N LYS A 232 -5.68 -19.97 17.72
CA LYS A 232 -6.39 -21.28 17.69
C LYS A 232 -5.45 -22.48 17.58
N PHE A 233 -4.31 -22.33 16.90
CA PHE A 233 -3.26 -23.35 16.80
C PHE A 233 -2.53 -23.54 18.14
N ALA A 234 -2.23 -22.43 18.83
CA ALA A 234 -1.70 -22.46 20.19
C ALA A 234 -2.69 -23.10 21.18
N ALA A 235 -3.99 -22.91 20.98
CA ALA A 235 -5.04 -23.53 21.80
C ALA A 235 -5.27 -25.03 21.51
N CYS A 236 -4.77 -25.56 20.39
CA CYS A 236 -4.89 -26.97 20.00
C CYS A 236 -3.57 -27.77 20.16
N GLY A 237 -2.52 -27.18 20.72
CA GLY A 237 -1.23 -27.83 20.97
C GLY A 237 -1.21 -28.73 22.20
N GLY A 238 -1.80 -29.92 22.09
CA GLY A 238 -1.50 -31.05 22.96
C GLY A 238 -0.47 -31.99 22.31
N GLY A 239 0.71 -32.12 22.92
CA GLY A 239 1.50 -33.37 22.88
C GLY A 239 2.79 -33.39 22.03
N GLY A 240 3.93 -33.44 22.73
CA GLY A 240 5.26 -33.83 22.23
C GLY A 240 6.32 -32.87 22.75
N GLY A 241 7.29 -33.21 23.60
CA GLY A 241 7.84 -34.49 24.03
C GLY A 241 9.37 -34.32 24.12
N GLY A 242 9.91 -34.34 25.34
CA GLY A 242 11.36 -34.28 25.64
C GLY A 242 11.70 -33.09 26.56
N GLY A 243 12.21 -33.23 27.78
CA GLY A 243 12.77 -34.38 28.48
C GLY A 243 14.05 -33.96 29.20
N GLY A 244 13.99 -33.85 30.53
CA GLY A 244 15.13 -33.81 31.47
C GLY A 244 15.79 -32.43 31.68
N GLY A 245 16.07 -31.97 32.89
CA GLY A 245 15.90 -32.55 34.22
C GLY A 245 16.55 -31.68 35.30
N GLY A 246 16.08 -31.84 36.55
CA GLY A 246 16.70 -31.41 37.82
C GLY A 246 16.51 -29.92 38.15
N GLY A 247 15.63 -29.53 39.07
CA GLY A 247 15.63 -29.82 40.52
C GLY A 247 16.08 -28.53 41.23
N ALA A 248 15.51 -28.00 42.32
CA ALA A 248 14.46 -28.41 43.24
C ALA A 248 13.80 -27.12 43.80
N ALA A 249 12.58 -27.27 44.34
CA ALA A 249 11.75 -26.23 44.96
C ALA A 249 12.22 -25.86 46.40
N PRO A 250 11.43 -25.13 47.22
CA PRO A 250 10.94 -23.75 47.10
C PRO A 250 11.17 -22.93 48.42
N ALA A 251 11.08 -21.59 48.38
CA ALA A 251 10.69 -20.75 49.53
C ALA A 251 10.47 -19.31 49.03
N ALA A 252 9.24 -18.80 48.98
CA ALA A 252 8.55 -18.05 50.04
C ALA A 252 8.92 -16.55 50.07
N GLY A 253 7.89 -15.71 49.95
CA GLY A 253 7.85 -14.38 50.59
C GLY A 253 8.02 -13.16 49.70
N GLY A 254 6.90 -12.46 49.48
CA GLY A 254 6.78 -11.05 49.86
C GLY A 254 7.38 -9.97 48.94
N GLY A 255 6.45 -9.24 48.29
CA GLY A 255 6.37 -7.78 48.16
C GLY A 255 7.61 -6.90 48.23
N GLY A 256 7.68 -5.91 47.33
CA GLY A 256 8.57 -4.77 47.53
C GLY A 256 8.80 -3.95 46.27
N ASP A 257 8.13 -2.81 46.24
CA ASP A 257 8.33 -1.67 45.36
C ASP A 257 9.76 -1.08 45.39
N ALA A 258 9.99 -0.17 44.45
CA ALA A 258 10.99 0.89 44.45
C ALA A 258 12.43 0.54 44.02
N GLY A 259 12.73 0.97 42.78
CA GLY A 259 13.38 2.27 42.64
C GLY A 259 14.90 2.28 42.63
N GLY A 260 15.44 2.82 41.53
CA GLY A 260 16.47 3.85 41.64
C GLY A 260 17.87 3.48 41.17
N ALA A 261 18.22 4.11 40.06
CA ALA A 261 19.47 4.85 39.88
C ALA A 261 20.74 4.08 39.47
N ALA A 262 21.04 4.26 38.17
CA ALA A 262 22.13 5.12 37.69
C ALA A 262 23.52 4.50 37.43
N LYS A 263 24.01 4.91 36.24
CA LYS A 263 25.41 4.97 35.77
C LYS A 263 26.05 3.60 35.48
N GLU A 264 26.87 3.41 34.46
CA GLU A 264 27.68 4.35 33.68
C GLU A 264 28.08 3.67 32.35
N GLU A 265 28.53 4.51 31.42
CA GLU A 265 29.06 4.20 30.11
C GLU A 265 30.23 3.19 30.11
N LYS A 266 30.31 2.38 29.04
CA LYS A 266 31.61 1.91 28.54
C LYS A 266 31.61 1.85 27.02
N LYS A 267 32.40 2.77 26.45
CA LYS A 267 32.86 2.81 25.06
C LYS A 267 33.90 1.71 24.84
N VAL A 268 33.79 0.94 23.74
CA VAL A 268 34.90 0.23 23.08
C VAL A 268 34.66 0.33 21.57
N GLU A 269 35.67 0.82 20.87
CA GLU A 269 35.84 0.89 19.41
C GLU A 269 36.62 -0.33 18.91
N GLU A 270 36.57 -0.53 17.59
CA GLU A 270 37.38 -1.43 16.72
C GLU A 270 37.05 -2.93 16.82
N GLU A 271 36.96 -3.71 15.73
CA GLU A 271 37.65 -3.67 14.43
C GLU A 271 36.87 -4.50 13.38
N GLU A 272 37.26 -4.32 12.11
CA GLU A 272 36.70 -4.84 10.86
C GLU A 272 36.96 -6.35 10.58
N GLU A 273 36.45 -6.77 9.40
CA GLU A 273 36.71 -8.00 8.61
C GLU A 273 35.85 -9.23 8.95
N GLU A 274 35.26 -9.99 8.02
CA GLU A 274 34.98 -9.91 6.58
C GLU A 274 34.05 -11.13 6.27
N GLU A 275 33.52 -11.20 5.04
CA GLU A 275 33.01 -12.41 4.35
C GLU A 275 31.56 -12.92 4.58
N GLU A 276 30.78 -12.77 3.50
CA GLU A 276 29.83 -13.74 2.91
C GLU A 276 28.65 -14.24 3.75
N MET A 277 27.51 -13.54 3.63
CA MET A 277 26.19 -14.20 3.64
C MET A 277 25.36 -13.72 2.46
N ASP A 278 25.70 -14.29 1.30
CA ASP A 278 24.86 -14.36 0.11
C ASP A 278 23.55 -15.08 0.48
N PHE A 279 22.54 -14.29 0.86
CA PHE A 279 21.21 -14.78 1.20
C PHE A 279 20.33 -14.74 -0.05
N ASP A 280 20.55 -15.73 -0.91
CA ASP A 280 19.66 -16.07 -2.02
C ASP A 280 18.43 -16.80 -1.47
N LEU A 281 17.31 -16.07 -1.35
CA LEU A 281 16.05 -16.57 -0.80
C LEU A 281 15.06 -17.05 -1.90
N PHE A 282 15.43 -17.11 -3.17
CA PHE A 282 14.56 -17.64 -4.23
C PHE A 282 15.31 -18.34 -5.35
N GLY A 283 16.06 -19.40 -5.00
CA GLY A 283 16.46 -20.44 -5.95
C GLY A 283 15.30 -21.29 -6.42
#